data_AF-A0A841E609-F1
#
_entry.id   AF-A0A841E609-F1
#
_cell.length_a   1.000
_cell.length_b   1.000
_cell.length_c   1.000
_cell.angle_alpha   90.00
_cell.angle_beta   90.00
_cell.angle_gamma   90.00
#
_symmetry.space_group_name_H-M   'P 1'
#
loop_
_entity.id
_entity.type
_entity.pdbx_description
1 polymer ?
#
loop_
_entity_poly.entity_id
_entity_poly.type
_entity_poly.pdbx_seq_one_letter_code
_entity_poly.pdbx_strand_id
1 'polypeptide(L)'
;MKRAEPGSVAELRERAARGERVKYLFFWGHRPRRDGSPGAECLSQWWSGGFDVDGVHYPAAEHWMMAEKARLFGDAAAEQRILDAASPGAAKSAGREVRGFALMRARAELGPAP
;
A
#
# COMPACT_ATOMS: atom_id res chain seq x y z
N MET A 1 1.02 20.39 -22.79
CA MET A 1 0.33 19.10 -22.56
C MET A 1 -0.92 19.40 -21.72
N LYS A 2 -2.14 19.20 -22.25
CA LYS A 2 -3.35 19.44 -21.44
C LYS A 2 -3.40 18.39 -20.33
N ARG A 3 -3.38 18.82 -19.06
CA ARG A 3 -3.74 17.95 -17.94
C ARG A 3 -5.22 17.61 -18.10
N ALA A 4 -5.52 16.34 -18.29
CA ALA A 4 -6.87 15.84 -18.13
C ALA A 4 -6.99 15.42 -16.66
N GLU A 5 -8.07 15.84 -16.01
CA GLU A 5 -8.39 15.34 -14.67
C GLU A 5 -8.56 13.81 -14.73
N PRO A 6 -8.04 13.06 -13.75
CA PRO A 6 -8.26 11.63 -13.70
C PRO A 6 -9.75 11.35 -13.50
N GLY A 7 -10.31 10.48 -14.35
CA GLY A 7 -11.70 10.03 -14.21
C GLY A 7 -11.91 9.16 -12.96
N SER A 8 -13.16 8.98 -12.57
CA SER A 8 -13.53 8.16 -11.42
C SER A 8 -13.42 6.65 -11.72
N VAL A 9 -13.31 5.86 -10.65
CA VAL A 9 -13.37 4.38 -10.75
C VAL A 9 -14.71 3.92 -11.34
N ALA A 10 -15.81 4.61 -11.01
CA ALA A 10 -17.14 4.28 -11.52
C ALA A 10 -17.21 4.44 -13.04
N GLU A 11 -16.79 5.60 -13.55
CA GLU A 11 -16.73 5.86 -15.00
C GLU A 11 -15.83 4.87 -15.73
N LEU A 12 -14.66 4.53 -15.16
CA LEU A 12 -13.76 3.54 -15.75
C LEU A 12 -14.43 2.16 -15.88
N ARG A 13 -15.19 1.74 -14.87
CA ARG A 13 -15.92 0.46 -14.89
C ARG A 13 -17.01 0.44 -15.94
N GLU A 14 -17.78 1.51 -16.07
CA GLU A 14 -18.82 1.63 -17.10
C GLU A 14 -18.25 1.57 -18.50
N ARG A 15 -17.17 2.31 -18.77
CA ARG A 15 -16.47 2.31 -20.06
C ARG A 15 -15.98 0.92 -20.42
N ALA A 16 -15.35 0.23 -19.48
CA ALA A 16 -14.90 -1.14 -19.67
C ALA A 16 -16.07 -2.09 -19.95
N ALA A 17 -17.20 -1.95 -19.25
CA ALA A 17 -18.40 -2.75 -19.46
C ALA A 17 -19.06 -2.52 -20.83
N ARG A 18 -18.92 -1.30 -21.39
CA ARG A 18 -19.34 -0.98 -22.77
C ARG A 18 -18.39 -1.52 -23.85
N GLY A 19 -17.32 -2.22 -23.48
CA GLY A 19 -16.32 -2.74 -24.40
C GLY A 19 -15.40 -1.65 -24.98
N GLU A 20 -15.36 -0.47 -24.37
CA GLU A 20 -14.41 0.57 -24.78
C GLU A 20 -12.97 0.10 -24.55
N ARG A 21 -12.07 0.45 -25.47
CA ARG A 21 -10.65 0.11 -25.35
C ARG A 21 -9.99 0.93 -24.23
N VAL A 22 -9.74 0.28 -23.09
CA VAL A 22 -8.96 0.85 -21.98
C VAL A 22 -7.47 0.56 -22.19
N LYS A 23 -6.62 1.57 -22.00
CA LYS A 23 -5.18 1.39 -21.97
C LYS A 23 -4.76 0.95 -20.57
N TYR A 24 -4.15 -0.23 -20.47
CA TYR A 24 -3.59 -0.74 -19.24
C TYR A 24 -2.10 -0.44 -19.15
N LEU A 25 -1.64 -0.05 -17.96
CA LEU A 25 -0.23 0.01 -17.60
C LEU A 25 0.03 -1.11 -16.61
N PHE A 26 0.73 -2.15 -17.07
CA PHE A 26 1.18 -3.22 -16.19
C PHE A 26 2.50 -2.80 -15.53
N PHE A 27 2.67 -3.15 -14.26
CA PHE A 27 3.89 -2.89 -13.50
C PHE A 27 4.21 -4.09 -12.62
N TRP A 28 5.50 -4.34 -12.40
CA TRP A 28 5.98 -5.44 -11.56
C TRP A 28 7.33 -5.11 -10.93
N GLY A 29 7.51 -5.42 -9.65
CA GLY A 29 8.71 -5.06 -8.91
C GLY A 29 8.64 -3.64 -8.33
N HIS A 30 9.79 -3.13 -7.89
CA HIS A 30 9.90 -1.84 -7.17
C HIS A 30 11.28 -1.21 -7.31
N ARG A 31 12.11 -1.70 -8.24
CA ARG A 31 13.49 -1.21 -8.41
C ARG A 31 13.52 -0.17 -9.53
N PRO A 32 14.34 0.88 -9.40
CA PRO A 32 14.56 1.82 -10.48
C PRO A 32 15.17 1.13 -11.69
N ARG A 33 15.08 1.79 -12.84
CA ARG A 33 15.79 1.38 -14.05
C ARG A 33 17.30 1.46 -13.81
N ARG A 34 18.09 0.85 -14.71
CA ARG A 34 19.56 0.80 -14.60
C ARG A 34 20.21 2.19 -14.53
N ASP A 35 19.57 3.20 -15.14
CA ASP A 35 19.99 4.60 -15.12
C ASP A 35 19.48 5.39 -13.90
N GLY A 36 18.81 4.72 -12.96
CA GLY A 36 18.22 5.34 -11.77
C GLY A 36 16.86 6.00 -12.00
N SER A 37 16.37 6.07 -13.24
CA SER A 37 15.08 6.69 -13.53
C SER A 37 13.89 5.83 -13.07
N PRO A 38 12.77 6.47 -12.67
CA PRO A 38 11.55 5.73 -12.33
C PRO A 38 10.91 5.12 -13.58
N GLY A 39 10.52 3.85 -13.47
CA GLY A 39 9.64 3.17 -14.42
C GLY A 39 8.23 2.98 -13.86
N ALA A 40 7.42 2.13 -14.48
CA ALA A 40 6.07 1.84 -14.00
C ALA A 40 6.07 1.17 -12.61
N GLU A 41 7.19 0.58 -12.23
CA GLU A 41 7.50 -0.02 -10.93
C GLU A 41 7.39 0.99 -9.77
N CYS A 42 7.42 2.30 -10.05
CA CYS A 42 7.19 3.33 -9.04
C CYS A 42 5.75 3.32 -8.47
N LEU A 43 4.82 2.67 -9.16
CA LEU A 43 3.44 2.46 -8.70
C LEU A 43 3.33 1.35 -7.65
N SER A 44 4.44 0.64 -7.37
CA SER A 44 4.50 -0.37 -6.32
C SER A 44 4.54 0.25 -4.94
N GLN A 45 3.79 -0.31 -4.00
CA GLN A 45 3.85 0.11 -2.59
C GLN A 45 5.23 -0.08 -1.95
N TRP A 46 6.05 -0.94 -2.56
CA TRP A 46 7.43 -1.23 -2.13
C TRP A 46 8.47 -0.31 -2.79
N TRP A 47 8.03 0.62 -3.65
CA TRP A 47 8.91 1.62 -4.23
C TRP A 47 9.42 2.57 -3.15
N SER A 48 10.74 2.76 -3.11
CA SER A 48 11.40 3.70 -2.19
C SER A 48 11.29 5.14 -2.72
N GLY A 49 10.09 5.71 -2.67
CA GLY A 49 9.80 7.08 -3.09
C GLY A 49 9.25 7.91 -1.93
N GLY A 50 9.96 7.86 -0.79
CA GLY A 50 9.46 8.31 0.51
C GLY A 50 8.76 9.67 0.51
N PHE A 51 7.82 9.81 1.46
CA PHE A 51 6.90 10.94 1.53
C PHE A 51 6.52 11.22 2.98
N ASP A 52 6.01 12.42 3.21
CA ASP A 52 5.59 12.88 4.53
C ASP A 52 4.06 12.98 4.61
N VAL A 53 3.47 12.48 5.70
CA VAL A 53 2.05 12.65 6.04
C VAL A 53 1.98 13.14 7.47
N ASP A 54 1.32 14.28 7.68
CA ASP A 54 1.13 14.88 9.01
C ASP A 54 2.43 15.01 9.83
N GLY A 55 3.55 15.30 9.15
CA GLY A 55 4.87 15.48 9.76
C GLY A 55 5.64 14.18 10.04
N VAL A 56 5.11 13.02 9.65
CA VAL A 56 5.79 11.72 9.76
C VAL A 56 6.32 11.30 8.39
N HIS A 57 7.61 11.00 8.33
CA HIS A 57 8.26 10.50 7.12
C HIS A 57 8.08 8.99 6.96
N TYR A 58 7.70 8.55 5.75
CA TYR A 58 7.55 7.15 5.38
C TYR A 58 8.47 6.81 4.21
N PRO A 59 9.42 5.86 4.35
CA PRO A 59 10.33 5.50 3.27
C PRO A 59 9.64 4.90 2.03
N ALA A 60 8.47 4.28 2.22
CA ALA A 60 7.64 3.70 1.17
C ALA A 60 6.16 3.68 1.61
N ALA A 61 5.25 3.48 0.65
CA ALA A 61 3.82 3.41 0.95
C ALA A 61 3.46 2.24 1.87
N GLU A 62 4.20 1.12 1.78
CA GLU A 62 4.04 -0.02 2.68
C GLU A 62 4.22 0.36 4.16
N HIS A 63 5.17 1.24 4.50
CA HIS A 63 5.36 1.72 5.87
C HIS A 63 4.12 2.47 6.38
N TRP A 64 3.63 3.42 5.59
CA TRP A 64 2.43 4.17 5.93
C TRP A 64 1.24 3.24 6.12
N MET A 65 1.00 2.32 5.19
CA MET A 65 -0.11 1.38 5.28
C MET A 65 -0.07 0.51 6.54
N MET A 66 1.11 0.02 6.93
CA MET A 66 1.24 -0.79 8.14
C MET A 66 1.10 0.05 9.41
N ALA A 67 1.61 1.29 9.42
CA ALA A 67 1.46 2.21 10.54
C ALA A 67 -0.01 2.60 10.75
N GLU A 68 -0.73 2.94 9.68
CA GLU A 68 -2.18 3.20 9.71
C GLU A 68 -2.97 1.99 10.23
N LYS A 69 -2.57 0.79 9.81
CA LYS A 69 -3.15 -0.44 10.36
C LYS A 69 -2.89 -0.57 11.86
N ALA A 70 -1.66 -0.30 12.33
CA ALA A 70 -1.36 -0.34 13.75
C ALA A 70 -2.21 0.67 14.54
N ARG A 71 -2.37 1.90 14.02
CA ARG A 71 -3.25 2.93 14.58
C ARG A 71 -4.71 2.48 14.64
N LEU A 72 -5.22 1.89 13.56
CA LEU A 72 -6.59 1.38 13.49
C LEU A 72 -6.91 0.34 14.57
N PHE A 73 -5.92 -0.45 14.96
CA PHE A 73 -6.05 -1.46 16.03
C PHE A 73 -5.49 -1.00 17.39
N GLY A 74 -5.06 0.25 17.53
CA GLY A 74 -4.52 0.81 18.77
C GLY A 74 -3.19 0.20 19.23
N ASP A 75 -2.39 -0.36 18.32
CA ASP A 75 -1.11 -1.01 18.63
C ASP A 75 0.09 -0.08 18.44
N ALA A 76 0.28 0.86 19.36
CA ALA A 76 1.37 1.84 19.32
C ALA A 76 2.78 1.20 19.29
N ALA A 77 2.95 0.03 19.90
CA ALA A 77 4.24 -0.67 19.88
C ALA A 77 4.53 -1.26 18.49
N ALA A 78 3.53 -1.77 17.78
CA ALA A 78 3.68 -2.18 16.40
C ALA A 78 3.91 -0.98 15.48
N GLU A 79 3.18 0.13 15.69
CA GLU A 79 3.38 1.38 14.94
C GLU A 79 4.84 1.83 15.00
N GLN A 80 5.43 1.93 16.20
CA GLN A 80 6.82 2.35 16.35
C GLN A 80 7.79 1.42 15.61
N ARG A 81 7.64 0.09 15.74
CA ARG A 81 8.47 -0.89 15.01
C ARG A 81 8.34 -0.75 13.49
N ILE A 82 7.18 -0.34 12.99
CA ILE A 82 6.93 -0.13 11.56
C ILE A 82 7.61 1.16 11.08
N LEU A 83 7.52 2.23 11.86
CA LEU A 83 8.19 3.50 11.56
C LEU A 83 9.72 3.35 11.55
N ASP A 84 10.26 2.54 12.45
CA ASP A 84 11.71 2.28 12.55
C ASP A 84 12.22 1.24 11.53
N ALA A 85 11.34 0.67 10.72
CA ALA A 85 11.71 -0.42 9.81
C ALA A 85 12.56 0.08 8.63
N ALA A 86 13.73 -0.52 8.43
CA ALA A 86 14.67 -0.13 7.35
C ALA A 86 14.22 -0.53 5.93
N SER A 87 13.16 -1.32 5.77
CA SER A 87 12.69 -1.76 4.46
C SER A 87 11.18 -2.03 4.43
N PRO A 88 10.53 -1.95 3.25
CA PRO A 88 9.13 -2.34 3.10
C PRO A 88 8.85 -3.76 3.61
N GLY A 89 9.78 -4.70 3.39
CA GLY A 89 9.65 -6.08 3.88
C GLY A 89 9.66 -6.18 5.41
N ALA A 90 10.49 -5.37 6.08
CA ALA A 90 10.51 -5.30 7.54
C ALA A 90 9.22 -4.63 8.08
N ALA A 91 8.79 -3.53 7.46
CA ALA A 91 7.53 -2.85 7.80
C ALA A 91 6.33 -3.79 7.68
N LYS A 92 6.22 -4.51 6.55
CA LYS A 92 5.19 -5.53 6.32
C LYS A 92 5.22 -6.65 7.37
N SER A 93 6.41 -7.05 7.79
CA SER A 93 6.57 -8.11 8.79
C SER A 93 6.07 -7.67 10.16
N ALA A 94 6.47 -6.49 10.62
CA ALA A 94 5.92 -5.88 11.84
C ALA A 94 4.40 -5.66 11.73
N GLY A 95 3.91 -5.24 10.57
CA GLY A 95 2.48 -5.07 10.29
C GLY A 95 1.65 -6.35 10.35
N ARG A 96 2.25 -7.54 10.17
CA ARG A 96 1.56 -8.83 10.38
C ARG A 96 1.33 -9.14 11.86
N GLU A 97 2.13 -8.55 12.75
CA GLU A 97 2.10 -8.77 14.19
C GLU A 97 1.23 -7.76 14.94
N VAL A 98 0.60 -6.81 14.23
CA VAL A 98 -0.35 -5.84 14.82
C VAL A 98 -1.42 -6.61 15.60
N ARG A 99 -1.47 -6.37 16.91
CA ARG A 99 -2.48 -6.92 17.82
C ARG A 99 -3.86 -6.42 17.39
N GLY A 100 -4.90 -7.19 17.68
CA GLY A 100 -6.25 -6.91 17.18
C GLY A 100 -6.46 -7.35 15.72
N PHE A 101 -5.54 -7.02 14.80
CA PHE A 101 -5.60 -7.58 13.44
C PHE A 101 -5.32 -9.07 13.41
N ALA A 102 -4.28 -9.51 14.11
CA ALA A 102 -3.94 -10.93 14.22
C ALA A 102 -5.12 -11.74 14.81
N LEU A 103 -5.77 -11.19 15.84
CA LEU A 103 -6.96 -11.79 16.46
C LEU A 103 -8.16 -11.80 15.49
N MET A 104 -8.40 -10.70 14.77
CA MET A 104 -9.46 -10.61 13.75
C MET A 104 -9.27 -11.68 12.67
N ARG A 105 -8.04 -11.88 12.17
CA ARG A 105 -7.74 -12.93 11.19
C ARG A 105 -7.99 -14.33 11.74
N ALA A 106 -7.48 -14.62 12.93
CA ALA A 106 -7.71 -15.92 13.57
C ALA A 106 -9.22 -16.22 13.72
N ARG A 107 -10.01 -15.20 14.09
CA ARG A 107 -11.48 -15.33 14.17
C ARG A 107 -12.15 -15.55 12.81
N ALA A 108 -11.65 -14.90 11.75
CA ALA A 108 -12.18 -15.10 10.40
C ALA A 108 -11.86 -16.51 9.86
N GLU A 109 -10.73 -17.09 10.25
CA GLU A 109 -10.31 -18.44 9.86
C GLU A 109 -11.05 -19.54 10.63
N LEU A 110 -11.53 -19.25 11.85
CA LEU A 110 -12.30 -20.19 12.67
C LEU A 110 -13.77 -20.37 12.21
N GLY A 111 -14.26 -19.56 11.28
CA GLY A 111 -15.68 -19.54 10.90
C GLY A 111 -16.59 -19.01 12.03
N PRO A 112 -17.90 -18.81 11.79
CA PRO A 112 -18.82 -18.52 12.88
C PRO A 112 -18.84 -19.68 13.87
N ALA A 113 -18.89 -19.37 15.17
CA ALA A 113 -19.11 -20.36 16.22
C ALA A 113 -20.42 -21.14 15.92
N PRO A 114 -20.48 -22.45 16.25
CA PRO A 114 -21.65 -23.28 15.97
C PRO A 114 -22.93 -22.72 16.58
#